data_AF-A0A3B9VNZ5-F1
#
_entry.id   AF-A0A3B9VNZ5-F1
#
_cell.length_a   1.000
_cell.length_b   1.000
_cell.length_c   1.000
_cell.angle_alpha   90.00
_cell.angle_beta   90.00
_cell.angle_gamma   90.00
#
_symmetry.space_group_name_H-M   'P 1'
#
loop_
_entity.id
_entity.type
_entity.pdbx_description
1 polymer ?
#
loop_
_entity_poly.entity_id
_entity_poly.type
_entity_poly.pdbx_seq_one_letter_code
_entity_poly.pdbx_strand_id
1 'polypeptide(L)'
;MSIADTTDKRNPVAIARGEYPNIAYSHQGWLTPDQRYFYLNDELDEFSGLVPGTRTLIFDVQELDDPILVGTYETDSEATDHNLYIVGDVMYQSNYRSGLRVVDISDPEKPTALGYFDTVPWGSDFGMGDIISGSIGSWSN
;
A
#
# COMPACT_ATOMS: atom_id res chain seq x y z
N MET A 1 -11.28 -3.19 2.30
CA MET A 1 -10.96 -2.91 3.72
C MET A 1 -12.17 -3.16 4.59
N SER A 2 -12.02 -3.69 5.81
CA SER A 2 -13.11 -3.82 6.79
C SER A 2 -12.74 -3.13 8.10
N ILE A 3 -13.71 -2.47 8.73
CA ILE A 3 -13.56 -1.78 10.01
C ILE A 3 -14.44 -2.48 11.04
N ALA A 4 -13.89 -2.74 12.23
CA ALA A 4 -14.63 -3.37 13.32
C ALA A 4 -14.32 -2.69 14.65
N ASP A 5 -15.35 -2.48 15.46
CA ASP A 5 -15.21 -2.10 16.86
C ASP A 5 -14.73 -3.33 17.64
N THR A 6 -13.61 -3.18 18.34
CA THR A 6 -13.02 -4.22 19.20
C THR A 6 -12.92 -3.77 20.67
N THR A 7 -13.69 -2.76 21.07
CA THR A 7 -13.74 -2.24 22.45
C THR A 7 -14.02 -3.35 23.46
N ASP A 8 -15.00 -4.24 23.18
CA ASP A 8 -15.06 -5.56 23.82
C ASP A 8 -14.36 -6.60 22.93
N LYS A 9 -13.14 -6.98 23.34
CA LYS A 9 -12.31 -7.97 22.62
C LYS A 9 -12.97 -9.35 22.50
N ARG A 10 -13.99 -9.66 23.30
CA ARG A 10 -14.73 -10.93 23.23
C ARG A 10 -15.93 -10.86 22.29
N ASN A 11 -16.33 -9.66 21.87
CA ASN A 11 -17.44 -9.45 20.95
C ASN A 11 -17.14 -8.33 19.94
N PRO A 12 -16.24 -8.58 18.96
CA PRO A 12 -16.01 -7.65 17.87
C PRO A 12 -17.28 -7.39 17.06
N VAL A 13 -17.54 -6.13 16.72
CA VAL A 13 -18.70 -5.70 15.92
C VAL A 13 -18.22 -5.07 14.63
N ALA A 14 -18.68 -5.57 13.48
CA ALA A 14 -18.38 -4.95 12.20
C ALA A 14 -19.04 -3.57 12.12
N ILE A 15 -18.28 -2.56 11.69
CA ILE A 15 -18.76 -1.19 11.49
C ILE A 15 -19.05 -0.96 10.01
N ALA A 16 -18.03 -1.10 9.14
CA ALA A 16 -18.16 -0.83 7.72
C ALA A 16 -17.15 -1.62 6.87
N ARG A 17 -17.33 -1.52 5.55
CA ARG A 17 -16.42 -2.04 4.53
C ARG A 17 -16.13 -0.94 3.52
N GLY A 18 -14.85 -0.59 3.38
CA GLY A 18 -14.37 0.24 2.27
C GLY A 18 -14.18 -0.59 1.01
N GLU A 19 -14.79 -0.14 -0.08
CA GLU A 19 -14.71 -0.75 -1.41
C GLU A 19 -13.75 0.04 -2.31
N TYR A 20 -13.11 -0.66 -3.24
CA TYR A 20 -12.22 -0.08 -4.26
C TYR A 20 -12.16 -1.02 -5.48
N PRO A 21 -11.87 -0.51 -6.69
CA PRO A 21 -11.82 -1.32 -7.90
C PRO A 21 -10.48 -2.05 -8.05
N ASN A 22 -10.42 -3.01 -8.98
CA ASN A 22 -9.19 -3.72 -9.36
C ASN A 22 -8.54 -4.46 -8.18
N ILE A 23 -9.36 -5.22 -7.45
CA ILE A 23 -8.93 -5.97 -6.26
C ILE A 23 -8.24 -7.27 -6.71
N ALA A 24 -7.04 -7.54 -6.21
CA ALA A 24 -6.41 -8.84 -6.29
C ALA A 24 -6.29 -9.47 -4.89
N TYR A 25 -5.38 -8.96 -4.05
CA TYR A 25 -5.17 -9.39 -2.68
C TYR A 25 -4.82 -8.22 -1.76
N SER A 26 -5.87 -7.61 -1.19
CA SER A 26 -5.74 -6.63 -0.09
C SER A 26 -4.80 -7.15 0.99
N HIS A 27 -3.64 -6.50 1.13
CA HIS A 27 -2.51 -7.11 1.83
C HIS A 27 -2.23 -6.43 3.17
N GLN A 28 -1.78 -5.18 3.13
CA GLN A 28 -1.39 -4.44 4.33
C GLN A 28 -1.71 -2.96 4.19
N GLY A 29 -2.01 -2.34 5.32
CA GLY A 29 -2.10 -0.89 5.38
C GLY A 29 -1.68 -0.32 6.73
N TRP A 30 -1.57 1.00 6.77
CA TRP A 30 -1.13 1.77 7.93
C TRP A 30 -1.91 3.07 8.05
N LEU A 31 -2.21 3.47 9.29
CA LEU A 31 -2.87 4.73 9.59
C LEU A 31 -1.86 5.87 9.72
N THR A 32 -2.24 7.06 9.28
CA THR A 32 -1.53 8.29 9.68
C THR A 32 -1.52 8.44 11.21
N PRO A 33 -0.57 9.19 11.78
CA PRO A 33 -0.48 9.37 13.24
C PRO A 33 -1.75 9.95 13.90
N ASP A 34 -2.51 10.76 13.16
CA ASP A 34 -3.81 11.32 13.57
C ASP A 34 -5.00 10.36 13.35
N GLN A 35 -4.73 9.16 12.80
CA GLN A 35 -5.68 8.10 12.51
C GLN A 35 -6.77 8.46 11.49
N ARG A 36 -6.59 9.53 10.71
CA ARG A 36 -7.58 9.95 9.73
C ARG A 36 -7.45 9.23 8.40
N TYR A 37 -6.24 9.05 7.88
CA TYR A 37 -6.03 8.42 6.59
C TYR A 37 -5.44 7.02 6.75
N PHE A 38 -5.98 6.06 5.99
CA PHE A 38 -5.48 4.70 5.92
C PHE A 38 -4.92 4.43 4.52
N TYR A 39 -3.61 4.17 4.46
CA TYR A 39 -2.94 3.75 3.24
C TYR A 39 -2.98 2.24 3.14
N LEU A 40 -3.41 1.71 2.00
CA LEU A 40 -3.60 0.27 1.77
C LEU A 40 -2.93 -0.14 0.46
N ASN A 41 -2.19 -1.24 0.53
CA ASN A 41 -1.59 -1.92 -0.62
C ASN A 41 -2.41 -3.17 -0.98
N ASP A 42 -2.46 -3.50 -2.27
CA ASP A 42 -3.15 -4.66 -2.84
C ASP A 42 -2.13 -5.53 -3.58
N GLU A 43 -1.43 -6.37 -2.81
CA GLU A 43 -0.38 -7.24 -3.32
C GLU A 43 -0.96 -8.08 -4.46
N LEU A 44 -0.35 -8.06 -5.65
CA LEU A 44 -0.74 -8.81 -6.86
C LEU A 44 -1.70 -8.10 -7.82
N ASP A 45 -2.16 -6.87 -7.57
CA ASP A 45 -2.98 -6.16 -8.56
C ASP A 45 -2.16 -5.80 -9.82
N GLU A 46 -0.86 -5.54 -9.69
CA GLU A 46 0.07 -5.32 -10.80
C GLU A 46 0.42 -6.64 -11.49
N PHE A 47 0.71 -7.69 -10.71
CA PHE A 47 0.99 -9.02 -11.24
C PHE A 47 -0.18 -9.57 -12.06
N SER A 48 -1.40 -9.26 -11.62
CA SER A 48 -2.64 -9.64 -12.31
C SER A 48 -2.97 -8.74 -13.50
N GLY A 49 -2.17 -7.70 -13.76
CA GLY A 49 -2.36 -6.72 -14.83
C GLY A 49 -3.62 -5.87 -14.65
N LEU A 50 -4.11 -5.72 -13.41
CA LEU A 50 -5.28 -4.91 -13.11
C LEU A 50 -4.94 -3.42 -13.01
N VAL A 51 -3.67 -3.10 -12.74
CA VAL A 51 -3.11 -1.76 -12.69
C VAL A 51 -1.76 -1.70 -13.40
N PRO A 52 -1.34 -0.52 -13.91
CA PRO A 52 -0.13 -0.39 -14.71
C PRO A 52 1.17 -0.41 -13.90
N GLY A 53 1.10 -0.28 -12.57
CA GLY A 53 2.24 -0.31 -11.66
C GLY A 53 1.79 -0.19 -10.20
N THR A 54 2.75 -0.16 -9.28
CA THR A 54 2.51 -0.15 -7.83
C THR A 54 1.47 0.89 -7.44
N ARG A 55 0.51 0.52 -6.59
CA ARG A 55 -0.62 1.36 -6.22
C ARG A 55 -0.92 1.29 -4.73
N THR A 56 -0.79 2.43 -4.07
CA THR A 56 -1.30 2.60 -2.69
C THR A 56 -2.64 3.32 -2.71
N LEU A 57 -3.67 2.66 -2.20
CA LEU A 57 -5.01 3.20 -2.00
C LEU A 57 -5.01 4.12 -0.77
N ILE A 58 -5.73 5.24 -0.86
CA ILE A 58 -5.81 6.24 0.21
C ILE A 58 -7.26 6.35 0.65
N PHE A 59 -7.56 5.88 1.86
CA PHE A 59 -8.88 6.00 2.46
C PHE A 59 -8.90 7.15 3.49
N ASP A 60 -9.88 8.04 3.44
CA ASP A 60 -10.27 8.86 4.58
C ASP A 60 -11.22 8.01 5.45
N VAL A 61 -10.82 7.79 6.70
CA VAL A 61 -11.56 7.01 7.70
C VAL A 61 -11.97 7.86 8.90
N GLN A 62 -12.09 9.19 8.70
CA GLN A 62 -12.61 10.10 9.72
C GLN A 62 -13.97 9.64 10.26
N GLU A 63 -14.88 9.23 9.36
CA GLU A 63 -16.15 8.60 9.70
C GLU A 63 -16.02 7.08 9.51
N LEU A 64 -15.96 6.34 10.63
CA LEU A 64 -15.63 4.90 10.61
C LEU A 64 -16.72 4.04 9.97
N ASP A 65 -17.95 4.53 9.89
CA ASP A 65 -19.10 3.87 9.25
C ASP A 65 -19.27 4.25 7.77
N ASP A 66 -18.51 5.23 7.27
CA ASP A 66 -18.47 5.66 5.87
C ASP A 66 -17.02 5.91 5.40
N PRO A 67 -16.17 4.86 5.29
CA PRO A 67 -14.81 5.03 4.80
C PRO A 67 -14.78 5.35 3.30
N ILE A 68 -14.10 6.43 2.93
CA ILE A 68 -14.09 6.95 1.55
C ILE A 68 -12.72 6.74 0.91
N LEU A 69 -12.67 6.11 -0.27
CA LEU A 69 -11.47 6.11 -1.11
C LEU A 69 -11.30 7.51 -1.72
N VAL A 70 -10.36 8.29 -1.20
CA VAL A 70 -10.11 9.68 -1.62
C VAL A 70 -9.09 9.78 -2.76
N GLY A 71 -8.26 8.77 -2.94
CA GLY A 71 -7.30 8.74 -4.04
C GLY A 71 -6.43 7.48 -4.08
N THR A 72 -5.49 7.49 -5.02
CA THR A 72 -4.45 6.48 -5.16
C THR A 72 -3.10 7.16 -5.38
N TYR A 73 -2.03 6.55 -4.87
CA TYR A 73 -0.66 6.87 -5.22
C TYR A 73 -0.13 5.77 -6.12
N GLU A 74 0.03 6.09 -7.41
CA GLU A 74 0.47 5.16 -8.44
C GLU A 74 1.85 5.56 -8.96
N THR A 75 2.65 4.56 -9.32
CA THR A 75 3.94 4.78 -9.99
C THR A 75 4.04 3.94 -11.26
N ASP A 76 4.97 4.29 -12.14
CA ASP A 76 5.24 3.52 -13.38
C ASP A 76 6.04 2.21 -13.10
N SER A 77 6.16 1.81 -11.83
CA SER A 77 6.88 0.60 -11.44
C SER A 77 5.99 -0.63 -11.59
N GLU A 78 6.32 -1.52 -12.52
CA GLU A 78 5.66 -2.84 -12.69
C GLU A 78 5.99 -3.86 -11.58
N ALA A 79 6.75 -3.47 -10.55
CA ALA A 79 6.92 -4.31 -9.37
C ALA A 79 5.60 -4.41 -8.60
N THR A 80 5.49 -5.42 -7.74
CA THR A 80 4.38 -5.52 -6.80
C THR A 80 4.64 -4.72 -5.54
N ASP A 81 3.69 -3.86 -5.17
CA ASP A 81 3.63 -3.23 -3.87
C ASP A 81 3.33 -4.26 -2.78
N HIS A 82 3.85 -3.98 -1.59
CA HIS A 82 3.77 -4.97 -0.52
C HIS A 82 3.50 -4.28 0.82
N ASN A 83 4.52 -3.92 1.59
CA ASN A 83 4.32 -3.28 2.88
C ASN A 83 4.69 -1.81 2.86
N LEU A 84 4.01 -1.05 3.72
CA LEU A 84 4.32 0.32 4.06
C LEU A 84 4.27 0.56 5.57
N TYR A 85 5.07 1.52 6.03
CA TYR A 85 4.99 2.06 7.39
C TYR A 85 5.11 3.58 7.35
N ILE A 86 4.48 4.27 8.31
CA ILE A 86 4.47 5.73 8.37
C ILE A 86 5.20 6.23 9.62
N VAL A 87 6.09 7.21 9.44
CA VAL A 87 6.76 7.96 10.52
C VAL A 87 6.59 9.45 10.25
N GLY A 88 5.77 10.12 11.07
CA GLY A 88 5.39 11.51 10.81
C GLY A 88 4.70 11.63 9.45
N ASP A 89 5.22 12.53 8.61
CA ASP A 89 4.71 12.80 7.28
C ASP A 89 5.45 12.02 6.18
N VAL A 90 6.12 10.92 6.54
CA VAL A 90 6.87 10.09 5.59
C VAL A 90 6.36 8.66 5.61
N MET A 91 5.93 8.19 4.46
CA MET A 91 5.60 6.79 4.18
C MET A 91 6.81 6.10 3.56
N TYR A 92 7.17 4.95 4.12
CA TYR A 92 8.24 4.10 3.65
C TYR A 92 7.64 2.79 3.17
N GLN A 93 7.90 2.44 1.92
CA GLN A 93 7.32 1.27 1.28
C GLN A 93 8.40 0.30 0.84
N SER A 94 8.23 -0.98 1.15
CA SER A 94 9.05 -2.06 0.62
C SER A 94 8.26 -2.73 -0.49
N ASN A 95 8.55 -2.37 -1.74
CA ASN A 95 7.83 -2.85 -2.91
C ASN A 95 8.74 -3.79 -3.71
N TYR A 96 8.60 -5.09 -3.49
CA TYR A 96 9.48 -6.18 -3.97
C TYR A 96 10.66 -5.74 -4.83
N ARG A 97 10.57 -5.87 -6.16
CA ARG A 97 11.69 -5.62 -7.09
C ARG A 97 12.11 -4.15 -7.15
N SER A 98 11.20 -3.26 -6.83
CA SER A 98 11.42 -1.81 -6.83
C SER A 98 12.10 -1.32 -5.53
N GLY A 99 12.24 -2.20 -4.54
CA GLY A 99 12.97 -1.93 -3.31
C GLY A 99 12.26 -0.97 -2.37
N LEU A 100 13.05 -0.18 -1.65
CA LEU A 100 12.54 0.82 -0.71
C LEU A 100 12.13 2.08 -1.46
N ARG A 101 10.89 2.50 -1.27
CA ARG A 101 10.37 3.81 -1.71
C ARG A 101 10.13 4.69 -0.48
N VAL A 102 10.48 5.97 -0.59
CA VAL A 102 10.28 6.98 0.45
C VAL A 102 9.38 8.06 -0.14
N VAL A 103 8.25 8.30 0.52
CA VAL A 103 7.15 9.12 0.01
C VAL A 103 6.75 10.14 1.06
N ASP A 104 6.70 11.42 0.67
CA ASP A 104 6.13 12.51 1.46
C ASP A 104 4.60 12.42 1.40
N ILE A 105 3.98 12.42 2.58
CA ILE A 105 2.53 12.38 2.77
C ILE A 105 2.04 13.57 3.62
N SER A 106 2.79 14.68 3.63
CA SER A 106 2.39 15.92 4.32
C SER A 106 1.08 16.52 3.80
N ASP A 107 0.76 16.27 2.52
CA ASP A 107 -0.61 16.28 1.99
C ASP A 107 -1.05 14.81 1.81
N PRO A 108 -1.87 14.25 2.73
CA PRO A 108 -2.18 12.83 2.72
C PRO A 108 -2.86 12.33 1.45
N GLU A 109 -3.61 13.20 0.77
CA GLU A 109 -4.33 12.89 -0.47
C GLU A 109 -3.46 13.08 -1.72
N LYS A 110 -2.26 13.69 -1.57
CA LYS A 110 -1.32 13.91 -2.67
C LYS A 110 0.11 13.49 -2.31
N PRO A 111 0.37 12.18 -2.13
CA PRO A 111 1.71 11.71 -1.83
C PRO A 111 2.71 12.04 -2.95
N THR A 112 3.95 12.37 -2.58
CA THR A 112 5.01 12.67 -3.55
C THR A 112 6.31 11.91 -3.24
N ALA A 113 7.01 11.45 -4.27
CA ALA A 113 8.24 10.69 -4.08
C ALA A 113 9.37 11.58 -3.53
N LEU A 114 10.01 11.14 -2.44
CA LEU A 114 11.21 11.76 -1.86
C LEU A 114 12.50 11.10 -2.32
N GLY A 115 12.47 9.78 -2.52
CA GLY A 115 13.64 9.02 -2.94
C GLY A 115 13.43 7.51 -2.86
N TYR A 116 14.45 6.75 -3.24
CA TYR A 116 14.37 5.29 -3.26
C TYR A 116 15.74 4.61 -3.12
N PHE A 117 15.71 3.33 -2.77
CA PHE A 117 16.85 2.41 -2.85
C PHE A 117 16.39 1.12 -3.52
N ASP A 118 16.90 0.83 -4.72
CA ASP A 118 16.53 -0.38 -5.43
C ASP A 118 17.22 -1.63 -4.86
N THR A 119 16.60 -2.80 -5.03
CA THR A 119 17.22 -4.09 -4.69
C THR A 119 18.15 -4.61 -5.79
N VAL A 120 17.90 -4.20 -7.03
CA VAL A 120 18.74 -4.38 -8.23
C VAL A 120 18.60 -3.15 -9.12
N PRO A 121 19.53 -2.86 -10.05
CA PRO A 121 19.35 -1.75 -10.99
C PRO A 121 18.00 -1.88 -11.74
N TRP A 122 17.21 -0.81 -11.75
CA TRP A 122 15.93 -0.74 -12.46
C TRP A 122 16.07 -1.17 -13.94
N GLY A 123 15.22 -2.10 -14.39
CA GLY A 123 15.25 -2.64 -15.76
C GLY A 123 16.30 -3.73 -16.01
N SER A 124 17.00 -4.24 -14.98
CA SER A 124 17.86 -5.41 -15.12
C SER A 124 17.16 -6.69 -14.62
N ASP A 125 17.01 -7.69 -15.50
CA ASP A 125 16.53 -9.03 -15.13
C ASP A 125 17.55 -9.82 -14.27
N PHE A 126 18.73 -9.25 -14.05
CA PHE A 126 19.86 -9.93 -13.43
C PHE A 126 19.69 -10.02 -11.92
N GLY A 127 19.53 -11.25 -11.41
CA GLY A 127 19.33 -11.52 -9.97
C GLY A 127 17.88 -11.49 -9.49
N MET A 128 16.92 -11.36 -10.42
CA MET A 128 15.49 -11.21 -10.11
C MET A 128 14.74 -12.49 -9.71
N GLY A 129 15.40 -13.66 -9.78
CA GLY A 129 14.74 -14.96 -9.66
C GLY A 129 13.55 -15.09 -10.62
N ASP A 130 12.76 -16.15 -10.52
CA ASP A 130 11.75 -16.46 -11.52
C ASP A 130 10.70 -15.34 -11.65
N ILE A 131 10.60 -14.76 -12.86
CA ILE A 131 9.70 -13.66 -13.23
C ILE A 131 8.24 -13.99 -12.88
N ILE A 132 7.93 -15.29 -12.83
CA ILE A 132 6.59 -15.88 -12.68
C ILE A 132 5.96 -15.62 -11.30
N SER A 133 6.70 -15.22 -10.26
CA SER A 133 6.12 -15.07 -8.91
C SER A 133 5.87 -13.65 -8.41
N GLY A 134 6.54 -12.62 -8.94
CA GLY A 134 6.49 -11.26 -8.36
C GLY A 134 7.10 -11.14 -6.95
N SER A 135 7.20 -12.24 -6.20
CA SER A 135 7.57 -12.34 -4.78
C SER A 135 9.08 -12.27 -4.49
N ILE A 136 9.90 -11.64 -5.34
CA ILE A 136 11.36 -11.59 -5.11
C ILE A 136 11.78 -10.13 -5.02
N GLY A 137 12.32 -9.73 -3.88
CA GLY A 137 12.71 -8.34 -3.63
C GLY A 137 12.82 -8.01 -2.15
N SER A 138 12.62 -6.73 -1.81
CA SER A 138 12.63 -6.28 -0.42
C SER A 138 11.36 -6.75 0.30
N TRP A 139 11.55 -7.30 1.49
CA TRP A 139 10.50 -7.72 2.42
C TRP A 139 10.64 -6.91 3.71
N SER A 140 9.52 -6.55 4.34
CA SER A 140 9.51 -6.16 5.75
C SER A 140 8.75 -7.22 6.54
N ASN A 141 9.36 -7.69 7.64
CA ASN A 141 8.71 -8.58 8.62
C ASN A 141 7.92 -7.79 9.67
#